data_AF-A0A971K192-F1
#
_entry.id   AF-A0A971K192-F1
#
_cell.length_a   1.000
_cell.length_b   1.000
_cell.length_c   1.000
_cell.angle_alpha   90.00
_cell.angle_beta   90.00
_cell.angle_gamma   90.00
#
_symmetry.space_group_name_H-M   'P 1'
#
loop_
_entity.id
_entity.type
_entity.pdbx_description
1 polymer ?
#
loop_
_entity_poly.entity_id
_entity_poly.type
_entity_poly.pdbx_seq_one_letter_code
_entity_poly.pdbx_strand_id
1 'polypeptide(L)'
;MVKHIHKEGASNSNRKEEICARNLVFTSHTGAKYGVMIGYQIPLKNSNADKGAGKIYLVSYHADSNTIFLHEFKRKESSETLLRCLLEIYTYYSILDRDKFLRDFNLMDAAVVPSVLVCDGSRQHEHYDGDDYSNVRALMERLNITFHLLEESCQESS
;
A
#
# COMPACT_ATOMS: atom_id res chain seq x y z
N MET A 1 30.75 4.08 29.35
CA MET A 1 29.30 4.32 29.46
C MET A 1 28.70 4.16 28.07
N VAL A 2 28.16 2.98 27.77
CA VAL A 2 27.53 2.69 26.47
C VAL A 2 26.14 3.30 26.50
N LYS A 3 25.88 4.31 25.67
CA LYS A 3 24.53 4.84 25.49
C LYS A 3 23.71 3.80 24.72
N HIS A 4 22.81 3.12 25.42
CA HIS A 4 21.74 2.35 24.78
C HIS A 4 20.86 3.33 24.00
N ILE A 5 20.96 3.30 22.67
CA ILE A 5 20.04 4.00 21.78
C ILE A 5 18.73 3.20 21.82
N HIS A 6 17.72 3.77 22.47
CA HIS A 6 16.36 3.22 22.48
C HIS A 6 15.81 3.16 21.05
N LYS A 7 15.40 1.97 20.63
CA LYS A 7 14.86 1.65 19.30
C LYS A 7 13.36 2.01 19.23
N GLU A 8 13.01 3.25 19.56
CA GLU A 8 11.60 3.70 19.68
C GLU A 8 10.92 4.10 18.36
N GLY A 9 11.67 4.22 17.25
CA GLY A 9 11.14 4.76 15.99
C GLY A 9 10.29 3.80 15.15
N ALA A 10 10.71 2.53 15.01
CA ALA A 10 10.12 1.62 14.02
C ALA A 10 8.80 0.94 14.47
N SER A 11 8.63 0.67 15.78
CA SER A 11 7.38 0.03 16.24
C SER A 11 6.21 1.02 16.28
N ASN A 12 6.49 2.30 16.53
CA ASN A 12 5.48 3.34 16.56
C ASN A 12 5.04 3.77 15.16
N SER A 13 5.96 3.88 14.18
CA SER A 13 5.61 4.22 12.79
C SER A 13 4.68 3.18 12.18
N ASN A 14 4.99 1.89 12.34
CA ASN A 14 4.17 0.80 11.81
C ASN A 14 2.77 0.80 12.42
N ARG A 15 2.66 1.07 13.74
CA ARG A 15 1.35 1.18 14.41
C ARG A 15 0.55 2.39 13.90
N LYS A 16 1.20 3.53 13.67
CA LYS A 16 0.56 4.73 13.11
C LYS A 16 0.11 4.54 11.67
N GLU A 17 0.87 3.77 10.88
CA GLU A 17 0.51 3.37 9.50
C GLU A 17 -0.72 2.46 9.52
N GLU A 18 -0.76 1.48 10.43
CA GLU A 18 -1.90 0.59 10.60
C GLU A 18 -3.15 1.34 11.03
N ILE A 19 -3.05 2.24 12.01
CA ILE A 19 -4.20 3.05 12.46
C ILE A 19 -4.74 3.90 11.29
N CYS A 20 -3.85 4.52 10.53
CA CYS A 20 -4.23 5.35 9.38
C CYS A 20 -4.94 4.53 8.30
N ALA A 21 -4.37 3.39 7.88
CA ALA A 21 -4.99 2.53 6.89
C ALA A 21 -6.35 1.97 7.33
N ARG A 22 -6.49 1.59 8.61
CA ARG A 22 -7.79 1.20 9.17
C ARG A 22 -8.81 2.32 9.09
N ASN A 23 -8.40 3.55 9.41
CA ASN A 23 -9.28 4.70 9.36
C ASN A 23 -9.73 5.00 7.93
N LEU A 24 -8.81 4.95 6.95
CA LEU A 24 -9.14 5.17 5.53
C LEU A 24 -10.22 4.20 5.02
N VAL A 25 -10.18 2.93 5.42
CA VAL A 25 -11.22 1.95 5.06
C VAL A 25 -12.51 2.20 5.85
N PHE A 26 -12.41 2.43 7.17
CA PHE A 26 -13.58 2.64 8.03
C PHE A 26 -14.41 3.86 7.61
N THR A 27 -13.76 4.92 7.15
CA THR A 27 -14.41 6.13 6.66
C THR A 27 -14.76 6.08 5.17
N SER A 28 -14.47 4.96 4.48
CA SER A 28 -14.63 4.84 3.03
C SER A 28 -13.97 5.99 2.27
N HIS A 29 -12.76 6.37 2.71
CA HIS A 29 -12.00 7.44 2.09
C HIS A 29 -11.85 7.19 0.58
N THR A 30 -11.99 8.25 -0.20
CA THR A 30 -12.04 8.19 -1.66
C THR A 30 -11.04 9.15 -2.25
N GLY A 31 -10.24 8.68 -3.21
CA GLY A 31 -9.35 9.53 -4.00
C GLY A 31 -9.67 9.43 -5.49
N ALA A 32 -9.51 10.52 -6.22
CA ALA A 32 -9.86 10.59 -7.64
C ALA A 32 -9.07 9.62 -8.53
N LYS A 33 -7.92 9.11 -8.09
CA LYS A 33 -7.07 8.19 -8.87
C LYS A 33 -7.22 6.72 -8.47
N TYR A 34 -7.62 6.45 -7.24
CA TYR A 34 -7.70 5.09 -6.69
C TYR A 34 -9.10 4.67 -6.26
N GLY A 35 -10.07 5.58 -6.26
CA GLY A 35 -11.45 5.30 -5.86
C GLY A 35 -11.60 5.12 -4.36
N VAL A 36 -12.57 4.30 -3.95
CA VAL A 36 -13.00 4.14 -2.56
C VAL A 36 -12.18 3.05 -1.88
N MET A 37 -11.70 3.30 -0.66
CA MET A 37 -11.04 2.29 0.18
C MET A 37 -12.05 1.25 0.69
N ILE A 38 -11.79 -0.03 0.42
CA ILE A 38 -12.73 -1.13 0.67
C ILE A 38 -12.13 -2.30 1.47
N GLY A 39 -10.81 -2.34 1.64
CA GLY A 39 -10.15 -3.45 2.32
C GLY A 39 -8.84 -3.06 2.99
N TYR A 40 -8.55 -3.69 4.13
CA TYR A 40 -7.33 -3.49 4.91
C TYR A 40 -6.77 -4.84 5.35
N GLN A 41 -5.45 -5.01 5.25
CA GLN A 41 -4.71 -6.22 5.62
C GLN A 41 -5.32 -7.50 5.04
N ILE A 42 -5.44 -7.56 3.72
CA ILE A 42 -6.00 -8.72 3.03
C ILE A 42 -4.96 -9.86 3.03
N PRO A 43 -5.24 -10.99 3.68
CA PRO A 43 -4.28 -12.08 3.75
C PRO A 43 -4.07 -12.73 2.38
N LEU A 44 -2.81 -13.00 2.02
CA LEU A 44 -2.47 -13.70 0.78
C LEU A 44 -2.55 -15.23 0.90
N LYS A 45 -2.69 -15.75 2.13
CA LYS A 45 -2.81 -17.19 2.35
C LYS A 45 -4.15 -17.71 1.84
N ASN A 46 -4.11 -18.88 1.20
CA ASN A 46 -5.29 -19.61 0.76
C ASN A 46 -5.77 -20.59 1.83
N SER A 47 -4.85 -21.06 2.68
CA SER A 47 -5.14 -21.99 3.77
C SER A 47 -4.46 -21.59 5.08
N ASN A 48 -4.89 -22.18 6.20
CA ASN A 48 -4.20 -22.00 7.49
C ASN A 48 -2.84 -22.72 7.55
N ALA A 49 -2.53 -23.60 6.59
CA ALA A 49 -1.23 -24.24 6.48
C ALA A 49 -0.17 -23.32 5.84
N ASP A 50 -0.60 -22.32 5.05
CA ASP A 50 0.30 -21.38 4.40
C ASP A 50 0.87 -20.41 5.44
N LYS A 51 2.17 -20.52 5.69
CA LYS A 51 2.89 -19.66 6.62
C LYS A 51 3.65 -18.58 5.86
N GLY A 52 3.56 -17.34 6.32
CA GLY A 52 4.41 -16.25 5.85
C GLY A 52 4.08 -15.69 4.47
N ALA A 53 2.87 -15.92 3.92
CA ALA A 53 2.48 -15.42 2.60
C ALA A 53 2.40 -13.87 2.51
N GLY A 54 2.36 -13.17 3.64
CA GLY A 54 2.19 -11.71 3.69
C GLY A 54 0.72 -11.28 3.64
N LYS A 55 0.50 -9.96 3.60
CA LYS A 55 -0.83 -9.35 3.49
C LYS A 55 -0.74 -8.11 2.62
N ILE A 56 -1.75 -7.90 1.77
CA ILE A 56 -1.91 -6.64 1.04
C ILE A 56 -2.38 -5.57 2.04
N TYR A 57 -1.71 -4.42 2.07
CA TYR A 57 -1.95 -3.41 3.10
C TYR A 57 -3.33 -2.77 2.98
N LEU A 58 -3.66 -2.22 1.80
CA LEU A 58 -4.93 -1.58 1.50
C LEU A 58 -5.46 -2.04 0.14
N VAL A 59 -6.79 -2.01 -0.01
CA VAL A 59 -7.49 -2.26 -1.27
C VAL A 59 -8.49 -1.13 -1.51
N SER A 60 -8.51 -0.61 -2.74
CA SER A 60 -9.53 0.34 -3.17
C SER A 60 -10.17 -0.08 -4.50
N TYR A 61 -11.37 0.44 -4.77
CA TYR A 61 -12.08 0.21 -6.01
C TYR A 61 -12.46 1.52 -6.69
N HIS A 62 -12.04 1.64 -7.96
CA HIS A 62 -12.34 2.76 -8.83
C HIS A 62 -13.42 2.35 -9.83
N ALA A 63 -14.65 2.80 -9.58
CA ALA A 63 -15.85 2.36 -10.30
C ALA A 63 -15.80 2.72 -11.79
N ASP A 64 -15.36 3.94 -12.14
CA ASP A 64 -15.38 4.42 -13.52
C ASP A 64 -14.47 3.61 -14.45
N SER A 65 -13.36 3.08 -13.93
CA SER A 65 -12.42 2.24 -14.67
C SER A 65 -12.59 0.75 -14.38
N ASN A 66 -13.58 0.38 -13.56
CA ASN A 66 -13.77 -0.95 -13.02
C ASN A 66 -12.45 -1.61 -12.57
N THR A 67 -11.68 -0.92 -11.72
CA THR A 67 -10.34 -1.32 -11.31
C THR A 67 -10.24 -1.45 -9.81
N ILE A 68 -9.70 -2.58 -9.33
CA ILE A 68 -9.26 -2.76 -7.95
C ILE A 68 -7.77 -2.51 -7.87
N PHE A 69 -7.37 -1.62 -6.95
CA PHE A 69 -5.98 -1.36 -6.65
C PHE A 69 -5.55 -2.09 -5.38
N LEU A 70 -4.42 -2.78 -5.46
CA LEU A 70 -3.73 -3.36 -4.31
C LEU A 70 -2.65 -2.38 -3.89
N HIS A 71 -2.76 -1.79 -2.72
CA HIS A 71 -1.82 -0.75 -2.27
C HIS A 71 -0.84 -1.32 -1.26
N GLU A 72 0.44 -1.10 -1.52
CA GLU A 72 1.43 -0.97 -0.46
C GLU A 72 1.41 0.47 0.04
N PHE A 73 1.03 0.66 1.30
CA PHE A 73 0.78 1.98 1.86
C PHE A 73 1.96 2.46 2.69
N LYS A 74 2.36 3.72 2.53
CA LYS A 74 3.39 4.34 3.37
C LYS A 74 2.99 5.72 3.87
N ARG A 75 3.17 5.92 5.18
CA ARG A 75 3.06 7.23 5.82
C ARG A 75 4.36 8.02 5.75
N LYS A 76 4.26 9.33 6.04
CA LYS A 76 5.39 10.28 6.16
C LYS A 76 6.52 9.76 7.06
N GLU A 77 6.19 9.07 8.15
CA GLU A 77 7.16 8.58 9.13
C GLU A 77 7.86 7.27 8.71
N SER A 78 7.49 6.69 7.57
CA SER A 78 8.08 5.44 7.09
C SER A 78 9.50 5.65 6.59
N SER A 79 10.44 4.84 7.09
CA SER A 79 11.84 4.84 6.67
C SER A 79 12.11 3.97 5.43
N GLU A 80 11.10 3.27 4.92
CA GLU A 80 11.24 2.33 3.82
C GLU A 80 11.45 3.06 2.49
N THR A 81 12.20 2.45 1.58
CA THR A 81 12.42 3.06 0.26
C THR A 81 11.26 2.77 -0.68
N LEU A 82 11.04 3.65 -1.66
CA LEU A 82 10.08 3.39 -2.74
C LEU A 82 10.36 2.03 -3.41
N LEU A 83 11.63 1.72 -3.73
CA LEU A 83 12.02 0.45 -4.32
C LEU A 83 11.57 -0.77 -3.49
N ARG A 84 11.69 -0.70 -2.15
CA ARG A 84 11.20 -1.78 -1.27
C ARG A 84 9.69 -1.97 -1.44
N CYS A 85 8.94 -0.88 -1.45
CA CYS A 85 7.48 -0.90 -1.60
C CYS A 85 7.05 -1.51 -2.95
N LEU A 86 7.72 -1.13 -4.05
CA LEU A 86 7.47 -1.70 -5.38
C LEU A 86 7.68 -3.22 -5.40
N LEU A 87 8.81 -3.68 -4.86
CA LEU A 87 9.14 -5.11 -4.87
C LEU A 87 8.18 -5.92 -3.98
N GLU A 88 7.76 -5.34 -2.85
CA GLU A 88 6.79 -5.97 -1.94
C GLU A 88 5.42 -6.14 -2.61
N ILE A 89 4.84 -5.05 -3.15
CA ILE A 89 3.54 -5.15 -3.81
C ILE A 89 3.58 -6.01 -5.07
N TYR A 90 4.68 -5.96 -5.83
CA TYR A 90 4.85 -6.82 -7.00
C TYR A 90 4.89 -8.30 -6.62
N THR A 91 5.57 -8.64 -5.52
CA THR A 91 5.59 -10.00 -4.99
C THR A 91 4.20 -10.46 -4.60
N TYR A 92 3.47 -9.62 -3.86
CA TYR A 92 2.09 -9.92 -3.42
C TYR A 92 1.13 -10.08 -4.60
N TYR A 93 1.20 -9.19 -5.58
CA TYR A 93 0.42 -9.29 -6.81
C TYR A 93 0.75 -10.55 -7.63
N SER A 94 2.02 -10.98 -7.63
CA SER A 94 2.46 -12.15 -8.38
C SER A 94 1.92 -13.46 -7.79
N ILE A 95 1.76 -13.54 -6.46
CA ILE A 95 1.31 -14.75 -5.77
C ILE A 95 -0.19 -14.75 -5.41
N LEU A 96 -0.91 -13.66 -5.69
CA LEU A 96 -2.33 -13.52 -5.39
C LEU A 96 -3.17 -14.53 -6.19
N ASP A 97 -4.03 -15.28 -5.50
CA ASP A 97 -5.16 -15.97 -6.12
C ASP A 97 -6.21 -14.93 -6.53
N ARG A 98 -6.12 -14.48 -7.79
CA ARG A 98 -6.97 -13.41 -8.33
C ARG A 98 -8.44 -13.79 -8.33
N ASP A 99 -8.76 -15.02 -8.72
CA ASP A 99 -10.14 -15.49 -8.81
C ASP A 99 -10.81 -15.52 -7.44
N LYS A 100 -10.11 -16.04 -6.43
CA LYS A 100 -10.60 -16.03 -5.05
C LYS A 100 -10.74 -14.59 -4.55
N PHE A 101 -9.72 -13.76 -4.76
CA PHE A 101 -9.72 -12.37 -4.32
C PHE A 101 -10.90 -11.58 -4.92
N LEU A 102 -11.11 -11.66 -6.23
CA LEU A 102 -12.22 -10.97 -6.90
C LEU A 102 -13.59 -11.46 -6.44
N ARG A 103 -13.74 -12.78 -6.17
CA ARG A 103 -14.96 -13.34 -5.56
C ARG A 103 -15.22 -12.76 -4.18
N ASP A 104 -14.20 -12.67 -3.33
CA ASP A 104 -14.34 -12.15 -1.96
C ASP A 104 -14.84 -10.69 -1.94
N PHE A 105 -14.56 -9.91 -2.99
CA PHE A 105 -15.03 -8.53 -3.17
C PHE A 105 -16.27 -8.39 -4.08
N ASN A 106 -16.79 -9.48 -4.64
CA ASN A 106 -17.89 -9.47 -5.62
C ASN A 106 -17.61 -8.57 -6.86
N LEU A 107 -16.40 -8.66 -7.41
CA LEU A 107 -15.90 -7.81 -8.50
C LEU A 107 -15.19 -8.63 -9.60
N MET A 108 -15.80 -9.74 -10.03
CA MET A 108 -15.18 -10.72 -10.95
C MET A 108 -14.64 -10.15 -12.27
N ASP A 109 -15.24 -9.07 -12.77
CA ASP A 109 -14.86 -8.46 -14.05
C ASP A 109 -13.89 -7.27 -13.89
N ALA A 110 -13.46 -6.96 -12.66
CA ALA A 110 -12.59 -5.83 -12.39
C ALA A 110 -11.13 -6.14 -12.73
N ALA A 111 -10.43 -5.14 -13.29
CA ALA A 111 -8.97 -5.21 -13.42
C ALA A 111 -8.32 -5.16 -12.03
N VAL A 112 -7.27 -5.95 -11.80
CA VAL A 112 -6.49 -5.91 -10.56
C VAL A 112 -5.12 -5.30 -10.84
N VAL A 113 -4.81 -4.18 -10.20
CA VAL A 113 -3.59 -3.41 -10.46
C VAL A 113 -2.79 -3.21 -9.16
N PRO A 114 -1.51 -3.59 -9.11
CA PRO A 114 -0.66 -3.27 -7.97
C PRO A 114 -0.34 -1.78 -7.95
N SER A 115 -0.21 -1.22 -6.75
CA SER A 115 0.06 0.19 -6.57
C SER A 115 0.80 0.47 -5.28
N VAL A 116 1.50 1.60 -5.25
CA VAL A 116 2.08 2.15 -4.03
C VAL A 116 1.31 3.43 -3.72
N LEU A 117 0.69 3.49 -2.55
CA LEU A 117 -0.03 4.65 -2.04
C LEU A 117 0.80 5.30 -0.96
N VAL A 118 1.18 6.56 -1.15
CA VAL A 118 2.06 7.24 -0.20
C VAL A 118 1.46 8.56 0.22
N CYS A 119 1.66 8.95 1.47
CA CYS A 119 1.30 10.30 1.90
C CYS A 119 2.14 11.34 1.15
N ASP A 120 1.51 12.46 0.78
CA ASP A 120 2.21 13.64 0.31
C ASP A 120 3.34 14.02 1.28
N GLY A 121 4.45 14.54 0.75
CA GLY A 121 5.66 14.87 1.52
C GLY A 121 6.32 13.71 2.29
N SER A 122 6.01 12.45 1.96
CA SER A 122 6.75 11.29 2.48
C SER A 122 8.08 11.09 1.76
N ARG A 123 8.98 10.31 2.36
CA ARG A 123 10.24 9.91 1.72
C ARG A 123 10.01 9.24 0.36
N GLN A 124 8.98 8.41 0.25
CA GLN A 124 8.65 7.69 -0.98
C GLN A 124 8.10 8.64 -2.06
N HIS A 125 7.40 9.71 -1.67
CA HIS A 125 7.02 10.79 -2.57
C HIS A 125 8.25 11.53 -3.11
N GLU A 126 9.18 11.90 -2.23
CA GLU A 126 10.46 12.52 -2.64
C GLU A 126 11.26 11.61 -3.60
N HIS A 127 11.28 10.30 -3.33
CA HIS A 127 11.89 9.34 -4.24
C HIS A 127 11.14 9.23 -5.57
N TYR A 128 9.83 9.40 -5.60
CA TYR A 128 9.07 9.36 -6.84
C TYR A 128 9.35 10.59 -7.70
N ASP A 129 9.45 11.77 -7.10
CA ASP A 129 9.68 13.03 -7.84
C ASP A 129 11.15 13.28 -8.17
N GLY A 130 12.08 12.77 -7.36
CA GLY A 130 13.52 13.06 -7.50
C GLY A 130 14.18 12.40 -8.72
N ASP A 131 15.07 13.12 -9.40
CA ASP A 131 15.77 12.64 -10.61
C ASP A 131 16.67 11.42 -10.35
N ASP A 132 17.27 11.33 -9.16
CA ASP A 132 18.17 10.24 -8.74
C ASP A 132 17.48 8.86 -8.69
N TYR A 133 16.15 8.83 -8.74
CA TYR A 133 15.33 7.63 -8.65
C TYR A 133 14.62 7.27 -9.97
N SER A 134 15.04 7.86 -11.09
CA SER A 134 14.53 7.55 -12.44
C SER A 134 14.50 6.05 -12.76
N ASN A 135 15.50 5.28 -12.32
CA ASN A 135 15.51 3.81 -12.49
C ASN A 135 14.38 3.11 -11.72
N VAL A 136 13.98 3.63 -10.55
CA VAL A 136 12.86 3.09 -9.77
C VAL A 136 11.54 3.39 -10.48
N ARG A 137 11.36 4.59 -11.04
CA ARG A 137 10.20 4.91 -11.88
C ARG A 137 10.14 4.04 -13.14
N ALA A 138 11.26 3.87 -13.85
CA ALA A 138 11.32 2.99 -15.01
C ALA A 138 11.00 1.53 -14.66
N LEU A 139 11.45 1.04 -13.49
CA LEU A 139 11.05 -0.28 -13.00
C LEU A 139 9.55 -0.34 -12.71
N MET A 140 8.99 0.70 -12.07
CA MET A 140 7.57 0.82 -11.76
C MET A 140 6.69 0.67 -13.01
N GLU A 141 7.05 1.39 -14.07
CA GLU A 141 6.38 1.33 -15.37
C GLU A 141 6.50 -0.07 -15.98
N ARG A 142 7.69 -0.68 -15.96
CA ARG A 142 7.92 -2.04 -16.49
C ARG A 142 7.14 -3.12 -15.75
N LEU A 143 6.87 -2.93 -14.46
CA LEU A 143 6.10 -3.85 -13.63
C LEU A 143 4.60 -3.54 -13.62
N ASN A 144 4.16 -2.50 -14.35
CA ASN A 144 2.76 -2.01 -14.35
C ASN A 144 2.22 -1.72 -12.95
N ILE A 145 3.04 -1.07 -12.11
CA ILE A 145 2.64 -0.64 -10.76
C ILE A 145 2.25 0.83 -10.83
N THR A 146 1.10 1.20 -10.25
CA THR A 146 0.64 2.61 -10.22
C THR A 146 1.11 3.34 -8.96
N PHE A 147 1.47 4.61 -9.11
CA PHE A 147 1.81 5.48 -7.97
C PHE A 147 0.60 6.34 -7.61
N HIS A 148 0.25 6.36 -6.33
CA HIS A 148 -0.85 7.17 -5.82
C HIS A 148 -0.37 8.05 -4.67
N LEU A 149 -0.84 9.29 -4.68
CA LEU A 149 -0.61 10.25 -3.61
C LEU A 149 -1.86 10.35 -2.73
N LEU A 150 -1.66 10.29 -1.41
CA LEU A 150 -2.66 10.60 -0.41
C LEU A 150 -2.38 12.01 0.12
N GLU A 151 -3.18 12.98 -0.33
CA GLU A 151 -3.04 14.41 0.03
C GLU A 151 -3.57 14.73 1.44
N GLU A 152 -4.49 13.91 1.96
CA GLU A 152 -5.08 14.11 3.29
C GLU A 152 -4.20 13.55 4.41
N SER A 153 -4.03 14.34 5.48
CA SER A 153 -3.39 13.85 6.69
C SER A 153 -4.31 12.89 7.42
N CYS A 154 -3.84 11.67 7.65
CA CYS A 154 -4.42 10.79 8.66
C CYS A 154 -4.29 11.48 10.01
N GLN A 155 -5.32 12.22 10.43
CA GLN A 155 -5.33 12.92 11.70
C GLN A 155 -5.08 11.93 12.84
N GLU A 156 -4.15 12.27 13.71
CA GLU A 156 -4.03 11.60 15.00
C GLU A 156 -5.24 12.05 15.82
N SER A 157 -6.21 11.15 16.01
CA SER A 157 -7.23 11.37 17.04
C SER A 157 -6.51 11.43 18.38
N SER A 158 -6.45 12.64 18.95
CA SER A 158 -5.92 12.96 20.28
C SER A 158 -6.56 12.14 21.40
#